data_AF-A0AA39XXE2-F1
#
_entry.id   AF-A0AA39XXE2-F1
#
_cell.length_a   1.000
_cell.length_b   1.000
_cell.length_c   1.000
_cell.angle_alpha   90.00
_cell.angle_beta   90.00
_cell.angle_gamma   90.00
#
_symmetry.space_group_name_H-M   'P 1'
#
loop_
_entity.id
_entity.type
_entity.pdbx_description
1 polymer ?
#
loop_
_entity_poly.entity_id
_entity_poly.type
_entity_poly.pdbx_seq_one_letter_code
_entity_poly.pdbx_strand_id
1 'polypeptide(L)'
;MSDVNPLISNGTCYYATGLRSEGSYLPCGNSALGHASCCSAGDMCLSFNACFNSRWGVTYLAGCTDRNYQDPSCPHKDDENGTTFCKALQKTLT
;
A
#
# COMPACT_ATOMS: atom_id res chain seq x y z
N MET A 1 -1.78 -28.08 -5.81
CA MET A 1 -1.58 -26.65 -6.16
C MET A 1 -2.05 -25.87 -4.94
N SER A 2 -1.17 -25.07 -4.36
CA SER A 2 -1.37 -24.43 -3.05
C SER A 2 -2.70 -23.69 -2.95
N ASP A 3 -3.43 -23.93 -1.86
CA ASP A 3 -4.72 -23.33 -1.46
C ASP A 3 -4.60 -21.83 -1.14
N VAL A 4 -4.03 -21.05 -2.07
CA VAL A 4 -3.85 -19.61 -1.90
C VAL A 4 -5.18 -18.94 -2.16
N ASN A 5 -5.82 -18.48 -1.09
CA ASN A 5 -7.10 -17.80 -1.17
C ASN A 5 -6.88 -16.31 -1.51
N PRO A 6 -7.37 -15.83 -2.68
CA PRO A 6 -7.25 -14.42 -3.08
C PRO A 6 -8.02 -13.45 -2.17
N LEU A 7 -9.00 -13.94 -1.41
CA LEU A 7 -9.83 -13.15 -0.50
C LEU A 7 -9.21 -12.98 0.89
N ILE A 8 -8.09 -13.64 1.16
CA ILE A 8 -7.35 -13.47 2.42
C ILE A 8 -6.27 -12.41 2.21
N SER A 9 -6.32 -11.36 3.01
CA SER A 9 -5.25 -10.38 3.06
C SER A 9 -3.99 -11.02 3.64
N ASN A 10 -2.95 -11.18 2.82
CA ASN A 10 -1.68 -11.78 3.22
C ASN A 10 -0.52 -11.06 2.55
N GLY A 11 0.48 -10.68 3.33
CA GLY A 11 1.66 -9.97 2.83
C GLY A 11 2.17 -8.90 3.79
N THR A 12 3.36 -8.38 3.52
CA THR A 12 3.94 -7.24 4.25
C THR A 12 3.82 -5.99 3.39
N CYS A 13 3.26 -4.93 3.95
CA CYS A 13 3.11 -3.64 3.27
C CYS A 13 4.33 -2.74 3.49
N TYR A 14 4.62 -1.91 2.48
CA TYR A 14 5.68 -0.91 2.47
C TYR A 14 5.12 0.40 1.90
N TYR A 15 5.47 1.54 2.51
CA TYR A 15 5.08 2.86 2.00
C TYR A 15 6.07 3.44 0.98
N ALA A 16 7.31 2.94 1.01
CA ALA A 16 8.40 3.26 0.10
C ALA A 16 9.46 2.14 0.16
N THR A 17 10.49 2.22 -0.67
CA THR A 17 11.59 1.24 -0.72
C THR A 17 12.16 0.95 0.67
N GLY A 18 12.02 -0.30 1.12
CA GLY A 18 12.51 -0.76 2.43
C GLY A 18 11.77 -0.23 3.66
N LEU A 19 10.81 0.69 3.51
CA LEU A 19 10.06 1.28 4.62
C LEU A 19 8.77 0.51 4.86
N ARG A 20 8.83 -0.45 5.78
CA ARG A 20 7.69 -1.27 6.18
C ARG A 20 6.59 -0.41 6.81
N SER A 21 5.35 -0.71 6.44
CA SER A 21 4.16 -0.07 6.99
C SER A 21 3.78 -0.61 8.36
N GLU A 22 2.97 0.16 9.10
CA GLU A 22 2.36 -0.31 10.35
C GLU A 22 1.44 -1.51 10.09
N GLY A 23 1.23 -2.34 11.12
CA GLY A 23 0.40 -3.56 11.01
C GLY A 23 -1.09 -3.30 10.73
N SER A 24 -1.54 -2.05 10.80
CA SER A 24 -2.87 -1.62 10.40
C SER A 24 -3.06 -1.57 8.88
N TYR A 25 -1.97 -1.61 8.10
CA TYR A 25 -2.03 -1.60 6.64
C TYR A 25 -1.92 -3.02 6.10
N LEU A 26 -2.96 -3.39 5.37
CA LEU A 26 -3.20 -4.73 4.87
C LEU A 26 -3.19 -4.72 3.34
N PRO A 27 -2.65 -5.75 2.69
CA PRO A 27 -2.72 -5.87 1.25
C PRO A 27 -4.14 -6.09 0.76
N CYS A 28 -4.45 -5.51 -0.40
CA CYS A 28 -5.67 -5.70 -1.16
C CYS A 28 -5.67 -7.09 -1.83
N GLY A 29 -5.74 -8.14 -1.02
CA GLY A 29 -5.67 -9.54 -1.43
C GLY A 29 -4.42 -10.25 -0.92
N ASN A 30 -4.01 -11.30 -1.62
CA ASN A 30 -2.95 -12.20 -1.17
C ASN A 30 -1.66 -12.00 -1.98
N SER A 31 -0.59 -11.56 -1.32
CA SER A 31 0.68 -11.25 -1.97
C SER A 31 1.40 -12.48 -2.53
N ALA A 32 0.99 -13.69 -2.16
CA ALA A 32 1.50 -14.92 -2.76
C ALA A 32 1.02 -15.11 -4.21
N LEU A 33 -0.01 -14.36 -4.65
CA LEU A 33 -0.50 -14.35 -6.03
C LEU A 33 0.12 -13.24 -6.89
N GLY A 34 0.83 -12.30 -6.27
CA GLY A 34 1.40 -11.13 -6.92
C GLY A 34 1.45 -9.94 -5.98
N HIS A 35 2.21 -8.90 -6.33
CA HIS A 35 2.21 -7.68 -5.55
C HIS A 35 0.85 -6.99 -5.59
N ALA A 36 0.49 -6.35 -4.49
CA ALA A 36 -0.80 -5.71 -4.30
C ALA A 36 -0.62 -4.39 -3.57
N SER A 37 -1.50 -3.43 -3.84
CA SER A 37 -1.58 -2.20 -3.06
C SER A 37 -2.04 -2.50 -1.63
N CYS A 38 -1.68 -1.63 -0.71
CA CYS A 38 -2.00 -1.76 0.70
C CYS A 38 -2.87 -0.59 1.17
N CYS A 39 -3.90 -0.91 1.95
CA CYS A 39 -4.83 0.06 2.53
C CYS A 39 -4.93 -0.14 4.04
N SER A 40 -5.35 0.89 4.76
CA SER A 40 -5.70 0.74 6.18
C SER A 40 -6.82 -0.28 6.32
N ALA A 41 -6.75 -1.11 7.37
CA ALA A 41 -7.76 -2.11 7.66
C ALA A 41 -9.16 -1.47 7.74
N GLY A 42 -10.11 -2.02 6.97
CA GLY A 42 -11.48 -1.53 6.88
C GLY A 42 -11.74 -0.55 5.72
N ASP A 43 -10.71 -0.10 5.01
CA ASP A 43 -10.87 0.75 3.83
C ASP A 43 -11.08 -0.07 2.55
N MET A 44 -11.67 0.56 1.54
CA MET A 44 -11.94 -0.07 0.25
C MET A 44 -10.74 0.03 -0.68
N CYS A 45 -10.36 -1.09 -1.27
CA CYS A 45 -9.36 -1.17 -2.33
C CYS A 45 -9.94 -0.71 -3.66
N LEU A 46 -9.27 0.23 -4.32
CA LEU A 46 -9.65 0.71 -5.65
C LEU A 46 -8.68 0.15 -6.70
N SER A 47 -9.15 0.01 -7.95
CA SER A 47 -8.40 -0.59 -9.05
C SER A 47 -7.17 0.21 -9.52
N PHE A 48 -7.03 1.46 -9.09
CA PHE A 48 -5.93 2.36 -9.44
C PHE A 48 -4.91 2.51 -8.30
N ASN A 49 -4.67 1.43 -7.56
CA ASN A 49 -3.71 1.35 -6.46
C ASN A 49 -3.94 2.37 -5.34
N ALA A 50 -5.21 2.71 -5.11
CA ALA A 50 -5.63 3.68 -4.12
C ALA A 50 -6.62 3.06 -3.12
N CYS A 51 -6.81 3.77 -2.02
CA CYS A 51 -7.66 3.37 -0.92
C CYS A 51 -8.75 4.40 -0.73
N PHE A 52 -9.98 3.96 -0.53
CA PHE A 52 -11.09 4.82 -0.16
C PHE A 52 -11.52 4.56 1.27
N ASN A 53 -11.41 5.59 2.11
CA ASN A 53 -11.96 5.58 3.44
C ASN A 53 -13.37 6.19 3.41
N SER A 54 -14.38 5.34 3.61
CA SER A 54 -15.79 5.75 3.59
C SER A 54 -16.20 6.60 4.79
N ARG A 55 -15.50 6.48 5.92
CA ARG A 55 -15.79 7.24 7.13
C ARG A 55 -15.52 8.74 6.95
N TRP A 56 -14.43 9.09 6.26
CA TRP A 56 -14.03 10.47 5.99
C TRP A 56 -14.31 10.90 4.54
N GLY A 57 -14.73 9.98 3.67
CA GLY A 57 -15.01 10.27 2.27
C GLY A 57 -13.76 10.64 1.48
N VAL A 58 -12.61 10.09 1.84
CA VAL A 58 -11.31 10.45 1.25
C VAL A 58 -10.71 9.29 0.46
N THR A 59 -10.17 9.61 -0.71
CA THR A 59 -9.31 8.70 -1.48
C THR A 59 -7.86 9.06 -1.22
N TYR A 60 -7.03 8.08 -0.88
CA TYR A 60 -5.63 8.28 -0.55
C TYR A 60 -4.74 7.18 -1.13
N LEU A 61 -3.45 7.48 -1.22
CA LEU A 61 -2.42 6.53 -1.61
C LEU A 61 -1.63 6.11 -0.37
N ALA A 62 -1.42 4.80 -0.19
CA ALA A 62 -0.70 4.28 0.96
C ALA A 62 0.57 3.54 0.56
N GLY A 63 0.51 2.29 0.16
CA GLY A 63 1.70 1.49 -0.13
C GLY A 63 1.39 0.26 -0.97
N CYS A 64 2.34 -0.66 -1.02
CA CYS A 64 2.19 -1.95 -1.69
C CYS A 64 2.98 -3.04 -0.97
N THR A 65 2.87 -4.27 -1.44
CA THR A 65 3.61 -5.41 -0.89
C THR A 65 4.99 -5.62 -1.50
N ASP A 66 5.39 -4.80 -2.47
CA ASP A 66 6.76 -4.83 -2.99
C ASP A 66 7.70 -4.05 -2.07
N ARG A 67 8.68 -4.77 -1.53
CA ARG A 67 9.72 -4.21 -0.67
C ARG A 67 10.60 -3.19 -1.39
N ASN A 68 10.83 -3.40 -2.69
CA ASN A 68 11.68 -2.53 -3.50
C ASN A 68 10.93 -1.32 -4.05
N TYR A 69 9.59 -1.38 -4.03
CA TYR A 69 8.70 -0.31 -4.48
C TYR A 69 8.83 -0.01 -5.98
N GLN A 70 9.05 -1.05 -6.79
CA GLN A 70 9.23 -1.00 -8.24
C GLN A 70 8.05 -1.63 -9.00
N ASP A 71 7.22 -2.41 -8.32
CA ASP A 71 6.06 -3.05 -8.94
C ASP A 71 4.96 -2.02 -9.30
N PRO A 72 4.26 -2.18 -10.45
CA PRO A 72 3.18 -1.28 -10.86
C PRO A 72 1.99 -1.20 -9.89
N SER A 73 1.83 -2.16 -8.97
CA SER A 73 0.83 -2.10 -7.90
C SER A 73 1.17 -1.07 -6.81
N CYS A 74 2.42 -0.58 -6.80
CA CYS A 74 2.87 0.46 -5.90
C CYS A 74 2.41 1.84 -6.38
N PRO A 75 1.71 2.62 -5.54
CA PRO A 75 1.26 3.93 -5.95
C PRO A 75 2.44 4.88 -6.10
N HIS A 76 2.49 5.59 -7.23
CA HIS A 76 3.48 6.62 -7.51
C HIS A 76 3.26 7.82 -6.58
N LYS A 77 4.31 8.23 -5.84
CA LYS A 77 4.24 9.33 -4.86
C LYS A 77 5.10 10.53 -5.24
N ASP A 78 5.65 10.51 -6.44
CA ASP A 78 6.52 11.56 -6.95
C ASP A 78 5.71 12.63 -7.68
N ASP A 79 6.27 13.83 -7.75
CA ASP A 79 5.76 14.92 -8.59
C ASP A 79 6.16 14.76 -10.06
N GLU A 80 5.75 15.72 -10.90
CA GLU A 80 6.04 15.76 -12.34
C GLU A 80 7.55 15.71 -12.67
N ASN A 81 8.42 16.02 -11.70
CA ASN A 81 9.88 15.99 -11.84
C ASN A 81 10.52 14.72 -11.25
N GLY A 82 9.72 13.74 -10.79
CA GLY A 82 10.22 12.49 -10.20
C GLY A 82 10.77 12.67 -8.77
N THR A 83 10.47 13.78 -8.11
CA THR A 83 10.80 14.01 -6.71
C THR A 83 9.67 13.51 -5.82
N THR A 84 9.99 12.66 -4.84
CA THR A 84 9.00 12.14 -3.87
C THR A 84 8.31 13.27 -3.12
N PHE A 85 7.05 13.50 -3.47
CA PHE A 85 6.26 14.65 -3.03
C PHE A 85 5.64 14.41 -1.65
N CYS A 86 5.17 13.18 -1.42
CA CYS A 86 4.74 12.72 -0.10
C CYS A 86 5.89 12.00 0.60
N LYS A 87 6.84 12.74 1.16
CA LYS A 87 7.66 12.17 2.24
C LYS A 87 6.70 11.77 3.36
N ALA A 88 6.75 10.51 3.79
CA ALA A 88 6.17 10.14 5.07
C ALA A 88 6.66 11.19 6.07
N LEU A 89 5.74 11.92 6.71
CA LEU A 89 6.06 12.68 7.91
C LEU A 89 6.51 11.64 8.93
N GLN A 90 7.79 11.27 8.88
CA GLN A 90 8.47 10.61 9.97
C GLN A 90 8.41 11.63 11.08
N LYS A 91 7.39 11.52 11.93
CA LYS A 91 7.37 12.23 13.19
C LYS A 91 8.54 11.65 13.97
N THR A 92 9.72 12.25 13.81
CA THR A 92 10.84 12.02 14.71
C THR A 92 10.32 12.45 16.08
N LEU A 93 9.86 11.48 16.87
CA LEU A 93 9.64 11.67 18.29
C LEU A 93 11.04 11.81 18.90
N THR A 94 11.56 13.05 18.89
CA THR A 94 12.55 13.52 19.86
C THR A 94 11.84 13.92 21.13
#